data_AF-A0A0Q6KTP4-F1
#
_entry.id   AF-A0A0Q6KTP4-F1
#
_cell.length_a   1.000
_cell.length_b   1.000
_cell.length_c   1.000
_cell.angle_alpha   90.00
_cell.angle_beta   90.00
_cell.angle_gamma   90.00
#
_symmetry.space_group_name_H-M   'P 1'
#
loop_
_entity.id
_entity.type
_entity.pdbx_description
1 polymer ?
#
loop_
_entity_poly.entity_id
_entity_poly.type
_entity_poly.pdbx_seq_one_letter_code
_entity_poly.pdbx_strand_id
1 'polypeptide(L)'
;MTTQQEPISIPLGRPVFVQALRYTALFDQKPFAEALLIYTDNGAYKIMSPGEDHYGSYVSYTDVAANPQHVIFLSWPSEDWGRNVASHTLTFNPDSAAFTQVLVLPGNPVPRSQYGYALPTPDPQSVDMTASWDQVRETYASTFEELRALAT
;
A
#
# COMPACT_ATOMS: atom_id res chain seq x y z
N MET A 1 -42.44 -1.56 -7.18
CA MET A 1 -41.47 -2.58 -7.61
C MET A 1 -40.10 -1.94 -7.55
N THR A 2 -39.25 -2.34 -6.62
CA THR A 2 -37.84 -1.94 -6.60
C THR A 2 -37.10 -2.81 -7.61
N THR A 3 -36.65 -2.22 -8.71
CA THR A 3 -35.70 -2.87 -9.62
C THR A 3 -34.43 -3.12 -8.83
N GLN A 4 -34.14 -4.38 -8.50
CA GLN A 4 -32.80 -4.78 -8.07
C GLN A 4 -31.86 -4.50 -9.24
N GLN A 5 -30.96 -3.54 -9.05
CA GLN A 5 -29.92 -3.23 -10.00
C GLN A 5 -28.89 -4.36 -9.91
N GLU A 6 -28.55 -4.97 -11.04
CA GLU A 6 -27.52 -6.02 -11.05
C GLU A 6 -26.16 -5.43 -10.62
N PRO A 7 -25.35 -6.20 -9.87
CA PRO A 7 -24.03 -5.74 -9.44
C PRO A 7 -23.12 -5.49 -10.65
N ILE A 8 -22.36 -4.40 -10.61
CA ILE A 8 -21.35 -4.07 -11.62
C ILE A 8 -20.01 -4.65 -11.18
N SER A 9 -19.35 -5.40 -12.07
CA SER A 9 -17.98 -5.87 -11.83
C SER A 9 -16.97 -4.86 -12.39
N ILE A 10 -16.02 -4.44 -11.55
CA ILE A 10 -14.90 -3.58 -11.95
C ILE A 10 -13.60 -4.38 -11.77
N PRO A 11 -12.81 -4.61 -12.83
CA PRO A 11 -11.52 -5.29 -12.71
C PRO A 11 -10.53 -4.44 -11.92
N LEU A 12 -9.50 -5.04 -11.32
CA LEU A 12 -8.51 -4.35 -10.48
C LEU A 12 -7.42 -3.57 -11.24
N GLY A 13 -7.51 -3.46 -12.57
CA GLY A 13 -6.50 -2.79 -13.39
C GLY A 13 -5.20 -3.58 -13.52
N ARG A 14 -4.24 -3.03 -14.27
CA ARG A 14 -2.88 -3.58 -14.41
C ARG A 14 -1.91 -2.83 -13.52
N PRO A 15 -0.96 -3.50 -12.85
CA PRO A 15 0.11 -2.84 -12.10
C PRO A 15 0.88 -1.83 -12.96
N VAL A 16 1.06 -0.61 -12.45
CA VAL A 16 1.80 0.49 -13.11
C VAL A 16 2.98 1.00 -12.29
N PHE A 17 2.94 0.81 -10.98
CA PHE A 17 4.04 1.16 -10.09
C PHE A 17 4.01 0.23 -8.88
N VAL A 18 5.18 -0.19 -8.42
CA VAL A 18 5.32 -1.08 -7.26
C VAL A 18 6.50 -0.58 -6.43
N GLN A 19 6.31 -0.51 -5.12
CA GLN A 19 7.37 -0.15 -4.19
C GLN A 19 7.31 -0.99 -2.92
N ALA A 20 8.48 -1.38 -2.45
CA ALA A 20 8.65 -1.98 -1.14
C ALA A 20 8.76 -0.86 -0.10
N LEU A 21 8.16 -1.10 1.08
CA LEU A 21 8.18 -0.20 2.23
C LEU A 21 8.88 -0.88 3.39
N ARG A 22 9.62 -0.10 4.17
CA ARG A 22 10.08 -0.48 5.51
C ARG A 22 9.78 0.61 6.52
N TYR A 23 8.89 0.33 7.46
CA TYR A 23 8.56 1.21 8.58
C TYR A 23 9.65 1.13 9.68
N THR A 24 10.00 2.28 10.24
CA THR A 24 10.90 2.40 11.41
C THR A 24 10.17 2.90 12.66
N ALA A 25 8.99 3.51 12.48
CA ALA A 25 8.03 3.74 13.54
C ALA A 25 6.66 3.20 13.12
N LEU A 26 6.13 2.31 13.97
CA LEU A 26 4.86 1.62 13.79
C LEU A 26 3.84 2.11 14.81
N PHE A 27 2.56 1.90 14.51
CA PHE A 27 1.49 1.98 15.48
C PHE A 27 1.30 0.60 16.14
N ASP A 28 1.10 0.56 17.47
CA ASP A 28 1.15 -0.66 18.30
C ASP A 28 0.27 -1.83 17.81
N GLN A 29 -0.80 -1.57 17.05
CA GLN A 29 -1.71 -2.60 16.56
C GLN A 29 -1.32 -3.18 15.19
N LYS A 30 -0.30 -2.63 14.51
CA LYS A 30 0.19 -3.12 13.21
C LYS A 30 1.70 -3.37 13.27
N PRO A 31 2.16 -4.56 13.70
CA PRO A 31 3.57 -4.82 14.01
C PRO A 31 4.39 -5.23 12.77
N PHE A 32 4.04 -4.77 11.57
CA PHE A 32 4.65 -5.22 10.33
C PHE A 32 5.60 -4.16 9.78
N ALA A 33 6.89 -4.43 9.91
CA ALA A 33 7.93 -3.50 9.49
C ALA A 33 8.05 -3.40 7.96
N GLU A 34 7.63 -4.41 7.20
CA GLU A 34 7.83 -4.49 5.76
C GLU A 34 6.48 -4.62 5.05
N ALA A 35 6.36 -3.99 3.88
CA ALA A 35 5.18 -4.14 3.02
C ALA A 35 5.55 -3.97 1.55
N LEU A 36 4.73 -4.51 0.65
CA LEU A 36 4.75 -4.22 -0.78
C LEU A 36 3.49 -3.43 -1.15
N LEU A 37 3.66 -2.28 -1.78
CA LEU A 37 2.58 -1.41 -2.22
C LEU A 37 2.54 -1.37 -3.75
N ILE A 38 1.40 -1.75 -4.32
CA ILE A 38 1.18 -1.93 -5.75
C ILE A 38 0.08 -1.00 -6.22
N TYR A 39 0.36 -0.16 -7.21
CA TYR A 39 -0.57 0.76 -7.85
C TYR A 39 -1.01 0.19 -9.18
N THR A 40 -2.27 0.40 -9.55
CA THR A 40 -2.84 -0.08 -10.82
C THR A 40 -3.36 1.07 -11.68
N ASP A 41 -3.42 0.87 -13.00
CA ASP A 41 -3.80 1.87 -14.01
C ASP A 41 -5.23 2.41 -13.89
N ASN A 42 -6.08 1.81 -13.05
CA ASN A 42 -7.46 2.22 -12.87
C ASN A 42 -7.77 2.85 -11.50
N GLY A 43 -6.73 3.23 -10.75
CA GLY A 43 -6.89 3.90 -9.45
C GLY A 43 -7.11 2.94 -8.27
N ALA A 44 -6.99 1.62 -8.48
CA ALA A 44 -6.93 0.66 -7.37
C ALA A 44 -5.48 0.44 -6.90
N TYR A 45 -5.33 0.00 -5.65
CA TYR A 45 -4.04 -0.46 -5.14
C TYR A 45 -4.20 -1.79 -4.41
N LYS A 46 -3.08 -2.48 -4.22
CA LYS A 46 -2.94 -3.61 -3.31
C LYS A 46 -1.79 -3.31 -2.34
N ILE A 47 -1.97 -3.61 -1.06
CA ILE A 47 -0.86 -3.65 -0.10
C ILE A 47 -0.75 -5.05 0.48
N MET A 48 0.48 -5.53 0.61
CA MET A 48 0.80 -6.83 1.19
C MET A 48 1.84 -6.66 2.29
N SER A 49 1.60 -7.24 3.46
CA SER A 49 2.57 -7.37 4.55
C SER A 49 2.31 -8.68 5.30
N PRO A 50 3.15 -9.12 6.28
CA PRO A 50 2.81 -10.29 7.08
C PRO A 50 1.41 -10.13 7.67
N GLY A 51 0.45 -11.01 7.34
CA GLY A 51 -0.91 -10.93 7.87
C GLY A 51 -1.78 -9.78 7.33
N GLU A 52 -1.35 -9.04 6.31
CA GLU A 52 -2.16 -8.05 5.61
C GLU A 52 -2.15 -8.35 4.11
N ASP A 53 -3.33 -8.47 3.52
CA ASP A 53 -3.52 -8.56 2.07
C ASP A 53 -4.87 -7.93 1.75
N HIS A 54 -4.86 -6.67 1.34
CA HIS A 54 -6.09 -6.00 0.96
C HIS A 54 -5.91 -5.04 -0.21
N TYR A 55 -7.07 -4.72 -0.79
CA TYR A 55 -7.21 -3.76 -1.87
C TYR A 55 -7.83 -2.47 -1.37
N GLY A 56 -7.64 -1.42 -2.16
CA GLY A 56 -8.35 -0.18 -1.97
C GLY A 56 -8.28 0.70 -3.21
N SER A 57 -8.70 1.94 -3.06
CA SER A 57 -8.56 2.98 -4.07
C SER A 57 -7.51 3.99 -3.65
N TYR A 58 -6.84 4.60 -4.62
CA TYR A 58 -5.89 5.68 -4.34
C TYR A 58 -6.20 6.94 -5.15
N VAL A 59 -5.77 8.08 -4.61
CA VAL A 59 -5.73 9.37 -5.28
C VAL A 59 -4.34 9.93 -5.10
N SER A 60 -3.64 10.17 -6.22
CA SER A 60 -2.28 10.71 -6.22
C SER A 60 -2.28 12.15 -6.71
N TYR A 61 -1.44 12.97 -6.09
CA TYR A 61 -1.21 14.37 -6.48
C TYR A 61 -0.18 14.49 -7.62
N THR A 62 0.57 13.41 -7.87
CA THR A 62 1.57 13.30 -8.94
C THR A 62 1.27 12.10 -9.83
N ASP A 63 1.91 12.04 -11.00
CA ASP A 63 1.92 10.82 -11.80
C ASP A 63 2.61 9.68 -11.02
N VAL A 64 1.84 8.66 -10.66
CA VAL A 64 2.33 7.51 -9.89
C VAL A 64 3.31 6.66 -10.66
N ALA A 65 3.21 6.58 -11.99
CA ALA A 65 4.11 5.78 -12.80
C ALA A 65 5.50 6.43 -12.91
N ALA A 66 5.56 7.75 -12.75
CA ALA A 66 6.81 8.49 -12.73
C ALA A 66 7.43 8.53 -11.32
N ASN A 67 6.68 9.04 -10.34
CA ASN A 67 7.16 9.22 -8.96
C ASN A 67 6.01 9.63 -8.01
N PRO A 68 5.45 8.72 -7.19
CA PRO A 68 4.42 9.09 -6.22
C PRO A 68 5.02 9.93 -5.09
N GLN A 69 4.44 11.11 -4.80
CA GLN A 69 4.91 11.99 -3.73
C GLN A 69 3.89 12.21 -2.61
N HIS A 70 2.62 12.38 -2.94
CA HIS A 70 1.55 12.54 -1.95
C HIS A 70 0.33 11.77 -2.44
N VAL A 71 -0.01 10.72 -1.71
CA VAL A 71 -1.06 9.78 -2.11
C VAL A 71 -1.98 9.49 -0.94
N ILE A 72 -3.28 9.56 -1.21
CA ILE A 72 -4.34 9.16 -0.30
C ILE A 72 -4.81 7.77 -0.72
N PHE A 73 -4.84 6.83 0.21
CA PHE A 73 -5.34 5.47 0.04
C PHE A 73 -6.58 5.28 0.90
N LEU A 74 -7.61 4.70 0.30
CA LEU A 74 -8.84 4.30 0.96
C LEU A 74 -8.94 2.78 0.86
N SER A 75 -8.61 2.09 1.95
CA SER A 75 -8.70 0.63 2.03
C SER A 75 -10.15 0.20 1.94
N TRP A 76 -10.46 -0.73 1.03
CA TRP A 76 -11.80 -1.26 0.94
C TRP A 76 -12.13 -2.13 2.17
N PRO A 77 -13.41 -2.37 2.47
CA PRO A 77 -13.83 -3.24 3.57
C PRO A 77 -13.16 -4.62 3.53
N SER A 78 -12.25 -4.88 4.48
CA SER A 78 -11.55 -6.16 4.66
C SER A 78 -11.59 -6.61 6.13
N GLU A 79 -11.07 -7.80 6.42
CA GLU A 79 -10.96 -8.28 7.80
C GLU A 79 -10.01 -7.43 8.64
N ASP A 80 -8.93 -6.91 8.02
CA ASP A 80 -7.97 -5.98 8.63
C ASP A 80 -8.66 -4.75 9.25
N TRP A 81 -9.78 -4.33 8.67
CA TRP A 81 -10.49 -3.11 9.02
C TRP A 81 -11.89 -3.35 9.60
N GLY A 82 -12.18 -4.56 10.07
CA GLY A 82 -13.49 -4.90 10.65
C GLY A 82 -14.64 -4.71 9.67
N ARG A 83 -14.40 -5.03 8.38
CA ARG A 83 -15.33 -4.84 7.26
C ARG A 83 -15.76 -3.37 7.08
N ASN A 84 -14.83 -2.44 7.31
CA ASN A 84 -15.02 -1.00 7.14
C ASN A 84 -13.84 -0.35 6.39
N VAL A 85 -13.91 0.94 6.10
CA VAL A 85 -12.93 1.68 5.31
C VAL A 85 -11.91 2.38 6.21
N ALA A 86 -10.63 2.14 5.97
CA ALA A 86 -9.51 2.87 6.57
C ALA A 86 -8.95 3.88 5.57
N SER A 87 -8.35 4.96 6.09
CA SER A 87 -7.68 5.97 5.26
C SER A 87 -6.21 6.08 5.64
N HIS A 88 -5.34 6.04 4.64
CA HIS A 88 -3.91 6.28 4.78
C HIS A 88 -3.52 7.45 3.88
N THR A 89 -2.78 8.41 4.42
CA THR A 89 -2.11 9.43 3.60
C THR A 89 -0.61 9.20 3.69
N LEU A 90 0.03 8.88 2.57
CA LEU A 90 1.48 8.72 2.50
C LEU A 90 2.10 9.89 1.76
N THR A 91 3.20 10.41 2.30
CA THR A 91 4.04 11.42 1.64
C THR A 91 5.45 10.86 1.50
N PHE A 92 5.92 10.74 0.27
CA PHE A 92 7.23 10.19 -0.09
C PHE A 92 8.20 11.32 -0.46
N ASN A 93 9.43 11.20 0.00
CA ASN A 93 10.56 12.03 -0.41
C ASN A 93 11.48 11.19 -1.32
N PRO A 94 11.47 11.42 -2.65
CA PRO A 94 12.24 10.62 -3.59
C PRO A 94 13.76 10.81 -3.46
N ASP A 95 14.21 11.94 -2.91
CA ASP A 95 15.64 12.23 -2.78
C ASP A 95 16.28 11.44 -1.62
N SER A 96 15.48 11.08 -0.60
CA SER A 96 15.97 10.39 0.60
C SER A 96 15.38 9.00 0.80
N ALA A 97 14.52 8.55 -0.12
CA ALA A 97 13.68 7.36 0.01
C ALA A 97 12.75 7.37 1.25
N ALA A 98 12.71 8.44 2.03
CA ALA A 98 11.91 8.49 3.24
C ALA A 98 10.43 8.67 2.92
N PHE A 99 9.55 8.16 3.78
CA PHE A 99 8.13 8.46 3.73
C PHE A 99 7.56 8.70 5.12
N THR A 100 6.48 9.48 5.17
CA THR A 100 5.59 9.58 6.32
C THR A 100 4.21 9.04 5.94
N GLN A 101 3.52 8.48 6.91
CA GLN A 101 2.17 7.96 6.77
C GLN A 101 1.31 8.47 7.93
N VAL A 102 0.09 8.89 7.61
CA VAL A 102 -0.97 9.15 8.60
C VAL A 102 -2.09 8.15 8.36
N LEU A 103 -2.37 7.32 9.37
CA LEU A 103 -3.49 6.37 9.38
C LEU A 103 -4.66 6.94 10.18
N VAL A 104 -5.86 6.90 9.62
CA VAL A 104 -7.13 7.10 10.31
C VAL A 104 -7.93 5.79 10.27
N LEU A 105 -8.22 5.23 11.44
CA LEU A 105 -8.94 3.97 11.58
C LEU A 105 -10.45 4.17 11.37
N PRO A 106 -11.17 3.15 10.90
CA PRO A 106 -12.62 3.21 10.78
C PRO A 106 -13.28 3.56 12.13
N GLY A 107 -14.16 4.57 12.12
CA GLY A 107 -14.88 5.02 13.32
C GLY A 107 -14.01 5.68 14.40
N ASN A 108 -12.71 5.88 14.17
CA ASN A 108 -11.81 6.52 15.12
C ASN A 108 -11.00 7.63 14.41
N PRO A 109 -11.36 8.91 14.64
CA PRO A 109 -10.76 10.03 13.92
C PRO A 109 -9.34 10.39 14.37
N VAL A 110 -8.80 9.73 15.41
CA VAL A 110 -7.46 10.04 15.93
C VAL A 110 -6.40 9.63 14.90
N PRO A 111 -5.59 10.56 14.38
CA PRO A 111 -4.54 10.23 13.42
C PRO A 111 -3.38 9.46 14.07
N ARG A 112 -2.79 8.53 13.33
CA ARG A 112 -1.65 7.71 13.76
C ARG A 112 -0.51 7.88 12.78
N SER A 113 0.54 8.56 13.22
CA SER A 113 1.74 8.78 12.41
C SER A 113 2.64 7.56 12.41
N GLN A 114 3.13 7.21 11.23
CA GLN A 114 4.12 6.18 10.95
C GLN A 114 5.13 6.76 9.97
N TYR A 115 6.33 6.21 9.92
CA TYR A 115 7.34 6.64 8.95
C TYR A 115 8.35 5.53 8.67
N GLY A 116 9.08 5.68 7.58
CA GLY A 116 10.01 4.67 7.11
C GLY A 116 10.68 5.07 5.81
N TYR A 117 11.11 4.05 5.08
CA TYR A 117 11.76 4.17 3.78
C TYR A 117 11.01 3.36 2.72
N ALA A 118 11.02 3.83 1.49
CA ALA A 118 10.36 3.22 0.35
C ALA A 118 11.30 3.18 -0.85
N LEU A 119 11.35 2.04 -1.53
CA LEU A 119 12.13 1.88 -2.77
C LEU A 119 11.24 1.26 -3.85
N PRO A 120 11.29 1.77 -5.09
CA PRO A 120 10.59 1.15 -6.20
C PRO A 120 11.15 -0.25 -6.49
N THR A 121 10.31 -1.16 -6.93
CA THR A 121 10.75 -2.45 -7.46
C THR A 121 10.92 -2.36 -8.99
N PRO A 122 11.81 -3.18 -9.59
CA PRO A 122 11.87 -3.27 -11.05
C PRO A 122 10.57 -3.90 -11.60
N ASP A 123 10.27 -3.57 -12.87
CA ASP A 123 9.22 -4.19 -13.68
C ASP A 123 7.86 -4.38 -12.98
N PRO A 124 7.09 -3.30 -12.75
CA PRO A 124 5.82 -3.38 -12.05
C PRO A 124 4.82 -4.33 -12.73
N GLN A 125 4.93 -4.57 -14.04
CA GLN A 125 3.99 -5.41 -14.79
C GLN A 125 4.14 -6.91 -14.52
N SER A 126 5.27 -7.35 -13.93
CA SER A 126 5.50 -8.76 -13.61
C SER A 126 5.14 -9.15 -12.17
N VAL A 127 4.64 -8.20 -11.35
CA VAL A 127 4.20 -8.52 -9.99
C VAL A 127 3.07 -9.56 -10.00
N ASP A 128 3.28 -10.65 -9.25
CA ASP A 128 2.24 -11.65 -9.02
C ASP A 128 1.26 -11.15 -7.96
N MET A 129 0.11 -10.66 -8.42
CA MET A 129 -0.97 -10.16 -7.56
C MET A 129 -1.62 -11.24 -6.68
N THR A 130 -1.30 -12.51 -6.92
CA THR A 130 -1.81 -13.67 -6.18
C THR A 130 -0.80 -14.31 -5.23
N ALA A 131 0.45 -13.82 -5.23
CA ALA A 131 1.49 -14.32 -4.36
C ALA A 131 1.12 -14.13 -2.87
N SER A 132 1.57 -15.07 -2.05
CA SER A 132 1.59 -14.90 -0.59
C SER A 132 2.67 -13.89 -0.17
N TRP A 133 2.56 -13.39 1.06
CA TRP A 133 3.61 -12.54 1.63
C TRP A 133 4.99 -13.20 1.61
N ASP A 134 5.09 -14.49 1.93
CA ASP A 134 6.39 -15.19 1.96
C ASP A 134 7.05 -15.22 0.56
N GLN A 135 6.25 -15.49 -0.48
CA GLN A 135 6.71 -15.43 -1.87
C GLN A 135 7.12 -14.01 -2.29
N VAL A 136 6.36 -12.99 -1.88
CA VAL A 136 6.73 -11.59 -2.11
C VAL A 136 8.03 -11.24 -1.41
N ARG A 137 8.21 -11.64 -0.15
CA ARG A 137 9.41 -11.35 0.62
C ARG A 137 10.65 -12.03 0.07
N GLU A 138 10.49 -13.23 -0.50
CA GLU A 138 11.55 -13.94 -1.24
C GLU A 138 11.86 -13.25 -2.58
N THR A 139 10.83 -12.96 -3.38
CA THR A 139 10.97 -12.34 -4.71
C THR A 139 11.68 -10.99 -4.66
N TYR A 140 11.34 -10.15 -3.67
CA TYR A 140 11.90 -8.80 -3.51
C TYR A 140 12.93 -8.71 -2.39
N ALA A 141 13.58 -9.83 -2.04
CA ALA A 141 14.48 -9.90 -0.89
C ALA A 141 15.58 -8.83 -0.93
N SER A 142 16.23 -8.62 -2.09
CA SER A 142 17.29 -7.61 -2.23
C SER A 142 16.81 -6.19 -1.91
N THR A 143 15.63 -5.80 -2.40
CA THR A 143 15.04 -4.47 -2.13
C THR A 143 14.73 -4.31 -0.63
N PHE A 144 14.21 -5.35 0.02
CA PHE A 144 13.97 -5.30 1.47
C PHE A 144 15.27 -5.24 2.29
N GLU A 145 16.34 -5.90 1.84
CA GLU A 145 17.66 -5.79 2.50
C GLU A 145 18.26 -4.39 2.37
N GLU A 146 18.08 -3.74 1.21
CA GLU A 146 18.50 -2.34 1.00
C GLU A 146 17.71 -1.38 1.90
N LEU A 147 16.39 -1.53 1.95
CA LEU A 147 15.53 -0.78 2.86
C LEU A 147 15.93 -0.97 4.33
N ARG A 148 16.36 -2.18 4.71
CA ARG A 148 16.87 -2.45 6.06
C ARG A 148 18.14 -1.67 6.35
N ALA A 149 19.05 -1.55 5.38
CA ALA A 149 20.27 -0.76 5.55
C ALA A 149 20.01 0.75 5.63
N LEU A 150 18.95 1.26 4.97
CA LEU A 150 18.53 2.66 5.11
C LEU A 150 17.92 2.97 6.48
N ALA A 151 17.38 1.95 7.15
CA ALA A 151 16.70 2.05 8.44
C ALA A 151 17.62 1.93 9.67
N THR A 152 18.94 1.78 9.47
CA THR A 152 19.97 1.68 10.52
C THR A 152 20.77 2.97 10.62
#